data_AF-A0A2G8IXZ1-F1
#
_entry.id   AF-A0A2G8IXZ1-F1
#
_cell.length_a   1.000
_cell.length_b   1.000
_cell.length_c   1.000
_cell.angle_alpha   90.00
_cell.angle_beta   90.00
_cell.angle_gamma   90.00
#
_symmetry.space_group_name_H-M   'P 1'
#
loop_
_entity.id
_entity.type
_entity.pdbx_description
1 polymer ?
#
loop_
_entity_poly.entity_id
_entity_poly.type
_entity_poly.pdbx_seq_one_letter_code
_entity_poly.pdbx_strand_id
1 'polypeptide(L)' 'MKIRDSLSVETTKQFKRIAPGSNSKKSDADPITTRDWEELMGTRRETYQRQGGRIRRKR' A
#
# COMPACT_ATOMS: atom_id res chain seq x y z
N MET A 1 -17.42 -31.44 8.99
CA MET A 1 -17.95 -30.12 9.40
C MET A 1 -17.02 -29.06 8.83
N LYS A 2 -17.47 -28.17 7.94
CA LYS A 2 -16.61 -27.11 7.39
C LYS A 2 -16.56 -25.97 8.39
N ILE A 3 -15.41 -25.29 8.53
CA ILE A 3 -15.22 -24.15 9.46
C ILE A 3 -16.25 -23.03 9.20
N ARG A 4 -16.75 -22.93 7.95
CA ARG A 4 -17.81 -22.00 7.56
C ARG A 4 -19.14 -22.25 8.27
N ASP A 5 -19.43 -23.50 8.64
CA ASP A 5 -20.69 -23.92 9.24
C ASP A 5 -20.67 -23.77 10.78
N SER A 6 -19.49 -23.60 11.37
CA SER A 6 -19.29 -23.39 12.83
C SER A 6 -19.25 -21.91 13.24
N LEU A 7 -19.32 -20.97 12.28
CA LEU A 7 -19.25 -19.55 12.56
C LEU A 7 -20.65 -18.95 12.67
N SER A 8 -20.98 -18.42 13.86
CA SER A 8 -22.21 -17.65 14.08
C SER A 8 -22.29 -16.47 13.11
N VAL A 9 -23.51 -16.12 12.68
CA VAL A 9 -23.80 -14.96 11.82
C VAL A 9 -23.19 -13.67 12.40
N GLU A 10 -23.07 -13.57 13.72
CA GLU A 10 -22.45 -12.42 14.39
C GLU A 10 -20.92 -12.39 14.22
N THR A 11 -20.26 -13.55 14.33
CA THR A 11 -18.81 -13.64 14.12
C THR A 11 -18.45 -13.30 12.67
N THR A 12 -19.24 -13.76 11.70
CA THR A 12 -19.03 -13.41 10.28
C THR A 12 -19.24 -11.92 10.01
N LYS A 13 -20.19 -11.27 10.69
CA LYS A 13 -20.37 -9.80 10.65
C LYS A 13 -19.16 -9.07 11.24
N GLN A 14 -18.61 -9.54 12.36
CA GLN A 14 -17.39 -8.96 12.95
C GLN A 14 -16.18 -9.11 12.03
N PHE A 15 -15.96 -10.31 11.47
CA PHE A 15 -14.87 -10.52 10.50
C PHE A 15 -15.01 -9.63 9.26
N LYS A 16 -16.22 -9.43 8.74
CA LYS A 16 -16.44 -8.51 7.61
C LYS A 16 -16.18 -7.05 7.98
N ARG A 17 -16.37 -6.64 9.23
CA ARG A 17 -16.02 -5.28 9.72
C ARG A 17 -14.53 -5.08 9.91
N ILE A 18 -13.81 -6.14 10.28
CA ILE A 18 -12.36 -6.12 10.53
C ILE A 18 -11.57 -6.34 9.23
N ALA A 19 -12.18 -6.99 8.22
CA ALA A 19 -11.55 -7.25 6.94
C ALA A 19 -11.02 -5.94 6.31
N PRO A 20 -9.74 -5.90 5.90
CA PRO A 20 -9.10 -4.72 5.33
C PRO A 20 -9.72 -4.44 3.97
N GLY A 21 -10.79 -3.64 3.97
CA GLY A 21 -11.59 -3.36 2.78
C GLY A 21 -12.99 -2.84 3.09
N SER A 22 -13.54 -3.10 4.30
CA SER A 22 -14.92 -2.67 4.59
C SER A 22 -15.03 -1.20 5.01
N ASN A 23 -13.95 -0.57 5.46
CA ASN A 23 -13.92 0.83 5.88
C ASN A 23 -12.52 1.42 5.68
N SER A 24 -11.94 1.24 4.49
CA SER A 24 -10.88 2.15 4.06
C SER A 24 -11.53 3.52 3.90
N LYS A 25 -11.55 4.32 4.98
CA LYS A 25 -11.56 5.77 4.83
C LYS A 25 -10.38 6.05 3.91
N LYS A 26 -10.66 6.27 2.62
CA LYS A 26 -9.70 6.96 1.76
C LYS A 26 -9.38 8.21 2.56
N SER A 27 -8.14 8.34 3.02
CA SER A 27 -7.69 9.57 3.62
C SER A 27 -8.11 10.70 2.69
N ASP A 28 -8.68 11.80 3.20
CA ASP A 28 -8.96 13.02 2.41
C ASP A 28 -7.68 13.67 1.84
N ALA A 29 -6.52 13.09 2.11
CA ALA A 29 -5.30 13.40 1.37
C ALA A 29 -5.47 12.91 -0.07
N ASP A 30 -5.22 13.83 -1.02
CA ASP A 30 -5.11 13.51 -2.43
C ASP A 30 -4.26 12.24 -2.61
N PRO A 31 -4.68 11.30 -3.48
CA PRO A 31 -3.92 10.09 -3.70
C PRO A 31 -2.52 10.48 -4.15
N ILE A 32 -1.52 10.12 -3.34
CA ILE A 32 -0.12 10.37 -3.66
C ILE A 32 0.16 9.84 -5.06
N THR A 33 0.65 10.70 -5.95
CA THR A 33 0.97 10.24 -7.29
C THR A 33 2.17 9.28 -7.20
N THR A 34 2.30 8.34 -8.14
CA THR A 34 3.47 7.45 -8.19
C THR A 34 4.78 8.26 -8.20
N ARG A 35 4.77 9.42 -8.83
CA ARG A 35 5.89 10.35 -8.88
C ARG A 35 6.24 10.93 -7.50
N ASP A 36 5.25 11.36 -6.74
CA ASP A 36 5.45 11.88 -5.38
C ASP A 36 5.94 10.77 -4.46
N TRP A 37 5.42 9.54 -4.63
CA TRP A 37 5.88 8.38 -3.88
C TRP A 37 7.33 8.03 -4.22
N GLU A 38 7.71 8.05 -5.50
CA GLU A 38 9.10 7.83 -5.93
C GLU A 38 10.07 8.92 -5.44
N GLU A 39 9.58 10.15 -5.29
CA GLU A 39 10.33 11.27 -4.72
C GLU A 39 10.51 11.12 -3.21
N LEU A 40 9.44 10.84 -2.46
CA LEU A 40 9.49 10.56 -1.03
C LEU A 40 10.38 9.37 -0.68
N MET A 41 10.26 8.29 -1.46
CA MET A 41 11.02 7.05 -1.24
C MET A 41 12.44 7.14 -1.82
N GLY A 42 12.78 8.22 -2.54
CA GLY A 42 14.08 8.40 -3.17
C GLY A 42 14.39 7.35 -4.24
N THR A 43 13.38 6.66 -4.76
CA THR A 43 13.50 5.57 -5.76
C THR A 43 13.47 6.08 -7.19
N ARG A 44 13.26 7.38 -7.40
CA ARG A 44 13.13 8.01 -8.72
C ARG A 44 14.38 7.85 -9.58
N ARG A 45 14.41 6.80 -10.41
CA ARG A 45 15.57 6.38 -11.21
C ARG A 45 16.08 7.46 -12.16
N GLU A 46 15.21 8.35 -12.64
CA GLU A 46 15.56 9.48 -13.50
C GLU A 46 16.55 10.45 -12.85
N THR A 47 16.47 10.60 -11.53
CA THR A 47 17.35 11.48 -10.75
C THR A 47 18.71 10.85 -10.47
N TYR A 48 18.88 9.56 -10.80
CA TYR A 48 20.13 8.84 -10.62
C TYR A 48 20.75 8.44 -11.96
N GLN A 49 22.07 8.31 -11.96
CA GLN A 49 22.88 7.81 -13.06
C GLN A 49 23.87 6.76 -12.53
N ARG A 50 24.21 5.79 -13.37
CA ARG A 50 25.30 4.87 -13.07
C ARG A 50 26.62 5.52 -13.49
N GLN A 51 27.55 5.67 -12.55
CA GLN A 51 28.89 6.16 -12.79
C GLN A 51 29.89 5.15 -12.20
N GLY A 52 30.70 4.52 -13.06
CA GLY A 52 31.69 3.52 -12.64
C GLY A 52 31.10 2.34 -11.87
N GLY A 53 29.92 1.85 -12.29
CA GLY A 53 29.23 0.74 -11.62
C GLY A 53 28.43 1.12 -10.36
N ARG A 54 28.57 2.34 -9.83
CA ARG A 54 27.82 2.84 -8.68
C ARG A 54 26.67 3.74 -9.10
N ILE A 55 25.52 3.62 -8.44
CA ILE A 55 24.39 4.54 -8.63
C ILE A 55 24.69 5.84 -7.89
N ARG A 56 24.62 6.97 -8.58
CA ARG A 56 24.84 8.33 -8.06
C ARG A 56 23.73 9.25 -8.50
N ARG A 57 23.43 10.31 -7.75
CA ARG A 57 22.45 11.33 -8.18
C ARG A 57 23.04 12.17 -9.31
N LYS A 58 22.23 12.51 -10.31
CA LYS A 58 22.57 13.50 -11.33
C LYS A 58 22.70 14.86 -10.62
N ARG A 59 23.77 15.59 -10.92
CA ARG A 59 23.92 17.01 -10.57
C ARG A 59 23.44 17.85 -11.74
#